data_AF-A0A9E5PIB1-F1
#
_entry.id   AF-A0A9E5PIB1-F1
#
_cell.length_a   1.000
_cell.length_b   1.000
_cell.length_c   1.000
_cell.angle_alpha   90.00
_cell.angle_beta   90.00
_cell.angle_gamma   90.00
#
_symmetry.space_group_name_H-M   'P 1'
#
loop_
_entity.id
_entity.type
_entity.pdbx_description
1 polymer ?
#
loop_
_entity_poly.entity_id
_entity_poly.type
_entity_poly.pdbx_seq_one_letter_code
_entity_poly.pdbx_strand_id
1 'polypeptide(L)'
;MNEQPMNEKQAHPGVGTYLAVAGMLTIITLVEVGVFYVPAFQKVLAPILITLSAAKFSLVVMFYMHLKSDHRLFTLIFTAPLLIAVAVAVALLFLFGVFALHTGA
;
A
#
# COMPACT_ATOMS: atom_id res chain seq x y z
N MET A 1 -14.40 38.75 -39.92
CA MET A 1 -13.75 38.42 -38.64
C MET A 1 -14.39 37.13 -38.16
N ASN A 2 -13.87 35.98 -38.60
CA ASN A 2 -14.46 34.66 -38.29
C ASN A 2 -13.80 34.11 -37.02
N GLU A 3 -14.61 34.06 -35.96
CA GLU A 3 -14.66 33.08 -34.89
C GLU A 3 -13.74 31.83 -34.97
N GLN A 4 -12.87 31.68 -33.97
CA GLN A 4 -12.50 30.36 -33.44
C GLN A 4 -12.47 30.43 -31.91
N PRO A 5 -13.36 29.73 -31.18
CA PRO A 5 -13.16 29.47 -29.77
C PRO A 5 -11.98 28.51 -29.66
N MET A 6 -10.90 28.97 -29.03
CA MET A 6 -9.79 28.12 -28.59
C MET A 6 -10.32 27.16 -27.52
N ASN A 7 -10.98 26.09 -27.94
CA ASN A 7 -11.26 24.91 -27.13
C ASN A 7 -9.94 24.15 -27.00
N GLU A 8 -9.03 24.70 -26.20
CA GLU A 8 -7.91 23.94 -25.66
C GLU A 8 -8.50 22.89 -24.73
N LYS A 9 -8.89 21.74 -25.29
CA LYS A 9 -8.93 20.50 -24.51
C LYS A 9 -7.49 20.22 -24.10
N GLN A 10 -7.06 20.86 -23.02
CA GLN A 10 -5.86 20.51 -22.29
C GLN A 10 -6.07 19.08 -21.80
N ALA A 11 -5.68 18.13 -22.64
CA ALA A 11 -5.52 16.74 -22.29
C ALA A 11 -4.35 16.68 -21.31
N HIS A 12 -4.61 17.00 -20.03
CA HIS A 12 -3.66 16.83 -18.93
C HIS A 12 -3.40 15.33 -18.76
N PRO A 13 -2.27 14.81 -19.26
CA PRO A 13 -1.91 13.41 -19.09
C PRO A 13 -1.38 13.29 -17.67
N GLY A 14 -2.25 12.91 -16.74
CA GLY A 14 -1.85 12.82 -15.33
C GLY A 14 -2.95 12.36 -14.41
N VAL A 15 -4.24 12.58 -14.72
CA VAL A 15 -5.32 12.28 -13.77
C VAL A 15 -5.86 10.85 -13.91
N GLY A 16 -5.93 10.33 -15.15
CA GLY A 16 -6.55 9.04 -15.45
C GLY A 16 -5.84 7.83 -14.83
N THR A 17 -4.51 7.82 -14.84
CA THR A 17 -3.71 6.73 -14.27
C THR A 17 -3.88 6.62 -12.76
N TYR A 18 -3.92 7.75 -12.04
CA TYR A 18 -4.10 7.79 -10.59
C TYR A 18 -5.52 7.37 -10.23
N LEU A 19 -6.51 7.76 -11.02
CA LEU A 19 -7.90 7.35 -10.82
C LEU A 19 -8.11 5.84 -11.04
N ALA A 20 -7.40 5.24 -12.01
CA ALA A 20 -7.41 3.79 -12.21
C ALA A 20 -6.77 3.03 -11.03
N VAL A 21 -5.64 3.53 -10.53
CA VAL A 21 -4.97 2.96 -9.34
C VAL A 21 -5.84 3.12 -8.09
N ALA A 22 -6.48 4.28 -7.91
CA ALA A 22 -7.42 4.50 -6.81
C ALA A 22 -8.58 3.51 -6.87
N GLY A 23 -9.16 3.27 -8.05
CA GLY A 23 -10.21 2.26 -8.25
C GLY A 23 -9.75 0.85 -7.87
N MET A 24 -8.53 0.47 -8.25
CA MET A 24 -7.95 -0.83 -7.86
C MET A 24 -7.77 -0.92 -6.34
N LEU A 25 -7.28 0.13 -5.68
CA LEU A 25 -7.15 0.20 -4.22
C LEU A 25 -8.50 0.06 -3.50
N THR A 26 -9.54 0.69 -4.05
CA THR A 26 -10.91 0.60 -3.55
C THR A 26 -11.42 -0.84 -3.65
N ILE A 27 -11.21 -1.51 -4.79
CA ILE A 27 -11.62 -2.92 -4.97
C ILE A 27 -10.89 -3.82 -3.96
N ILE A 28 -9.58 -3.67 -3.80
CA ILE A 28 -8.81 -4.45 -2.80
C ILE A 28 -9.38 -4.22 -1.40
N THR A 29 -9.77 -2.98 -1.08
CA THR A 29 -10.35 -2.65 0.23
C THR A 29 -11.73 -3.24 0.44
N LEU A 30 -12.58 -3.25 -0.58
CA LEU A 30 -13.88 -3.91 -0.51
C LEU A 30 -13.74 -5.43 -0.32
N VAL A 31 -12.80 -6.05 -1.02
CA VAL A 31 -12.49 -7.48 -0.85
C VAL A 31 -11.98 -7.75 0.57
N GLU A 32 -11.11 -6.91 1.11
CA GLU A 32 -10.61 -7.05 2.48
C GLU A 32 -11.75 -7.00 3.51
N VAL A 33 -12.65 -6.02 3.40
CA VAL A 33 -13.82 -5.90 4.29
C VAL A 33 -14.74 -7.11 4.14
N GLY A 34 -14.94 -7.60 2.91
CA GLY A 34 -15.72 -8.81 2.65
C GLY A 34 -15.12 -10.07 3.29
N VAL A 35 -13.81 -10.27 3.16
CA VAL A 35 -13.10 -11.39 3.80
C VAL A 35 -13.10 -11.26 5.32
N PHE A 36 -12.96 -10.04 5.86
CA PHE A 36 -13.04 -9.76 7.29
C PHE A 36 -14.39 -10.15 7.90
N TYR A 37 -15.48 -9.93 7.17
CA TYR A 37 -16.83 -10.21 7.67
C TYR A 37 -17.21 -11.70 7.64
N VAL A 38 -16.45 -12.54 6.94
CA VAL A 38 -16.74 -13.97 6.81
C VAL A 38 -15.98 -14.76 7.88
N PRO A 39 -16.67 -15.32 8.91
CA PRO A 39 -16.01 -16.02 10.03
C PRO A 39 -15.29 -17.32 9.62
N ALA A 40 -15.55 -17.85 8.42
CA ALA A 40 -14.85 -19.03 7.90
C ALA A 40 -13.34 -18.79 7.67
N PHE A 41 -12.90 -17.53 7.52
CA PHE A 41 -11.50 -17.20 7.26
C PHE A 41 -10.70 -16.85 8.52
N GLN A 42 -11.23 -16.96 9.74
CA GLN A 42 -10.55 -16.49 10.95
C GLN A 42 -9.14 -17.04 11.17
N LYS A 43 -8.86 -18.29 10.79
CA LYS A 43 -7.50 -18.88 10.91
C LYS A 43 -6.50 -18.35 9.88
N VAL A 44 -6.99 -17.91 8.72
CA VAL A 44 -6.17 -17.39 7.61
C VAL A 44 -6.29 -15.87 7.46
N LEU A 45 -7.08 -15.22 8.32
CA LEU A 45 -7.34 -13.79 8.28
C LEU A 45 -6.05 -12.99 8.48
N ALA A 46 -5.26 -13.35 9.50
CA ALA A 46 -4.01 -12.67 9.82
C ALA A 46 -3.02 -12.63 8.64
N PRO A 47 -2.63 -13.75 8.00
CA PRO A 47 -1.72 -13.69 6.85
C PRO A 47 -2.34 -12.98 5.64
N ILE A 48 -3.64 -13.11 5.41
CA ILE A 48 -4.34 -12.43 4.30
C ILE A 48 -4.34 -10.91 4.48
N LEU A 49 -4.68 -10.40 5.67
CA LEU A 49 -4.70 -8.97 5.97
C LEU A 49 -3.30 -8.37 5.90
N ILE A 50 -2.26 -9.07 6.40
CA ILE A 50 -0.87 -8.63 6.26
C ILE A 50 -0.48 -8.52 4.78
N THR A 51 -0.83 -9.52 3.96
CA THR A 51 -0.53 -9.52 2.52
C THR A 51 -1.26 -8.40 1.79
N LEU A 52 -2.56 -8.21 2.04
CA LEU A 52 -3.36 -7.17 1.43
C LEU A 52 -2.89 -5.76 1.84
N SER A 53 -2.54 -5.57 3.11
CA SER A 53 -2.00 -4.31 3.62
C SER A 53 -0.66 -3.97 2.97
N ALA A 54 0.26 -4.96 2.87
CA ALA A 54 1.52 -4.80 2.16
C ALA A 54 1.32 -4.43 0.68
N ALA A 55 0.40 -5.12 -0.02
CA ALA A 55 0.11 -4.86 -1.42
C ALA A 55 -0.45 -3.44 -1.65
N LYS A 56 -1.41 -3.01 -0.83
CA LYS A 56 -1.96 -1.63 -0.89
C LYS A 56 -0.87 -0.61 -0.65
N PHE A 57 -0.04 -0.82 0.38
CA PHE A 57 1.06 0.05 0.71
C PHE A 57 2.05 0.16 -0.46
N SER A 58 2.45 -0.96 -1.08
CA SER A 58 3.31 -0.96 -2.26
C SER A 58 2.71 -0.19 -3.44
N LEU A 59 1.41 -0.33 -3.69
CA LEU A 59 0.71 0.40 -4.75
C LEU A 59 0.65 1.91 -4.49
N VAL A 60 0.37 2.32 -3.26
CA VAL A 60 0.37 3.74 -2.87
C VAL A 60 1.77 4.33 -3.03
N VAL A 61 2.80 3.62 -2.61
CA VAL A 61 4.19 4.08 -2.72
C VAL A 61 4.63 4.16 -4.19
N MET A 62 4.32 3.15 -4.99
CA MET A 62 4.77 3.09 -6.38
C MET A 62 4.07 4.10 -7.30
N PHE A 63 2.78 4.35 -7.08
CA PHE A 63 1.96 5.21 -7.95
C PHE A 63 1.62 6.57 -7.34
N TYR A 64 1.20 6.63 -6.06
CA TYR A 64 0.80 7.90 -5.43
C TYR A 64 1.99 8.73 -4.93
N MET A 65 3.07 8.09 -4.46
CA MET A 65 4.30 8.81 -4.09
C MET A 65 5.24 9.08 -5.26
N HIS A 66 4.82 8.88 -6.51
CA HIS A 66 5.58 9.19 -7.73
C HIS A 66 6.91 8.43 -7.93
N LEU A 67 7.29 7.47 -7.08
CA LEU A 67 8.57 6.75 -7.17
C LEU A 67 8.88 6.10 -8.54
N LYS A 68 7.85 5.72 -9.31
CA LYS A 68 8.06 5.16 -10.66
C LYS A 68 8.52 6.22 -11.68
N SER A 69 8.19 7.48 -11.43
CA SER A 69 8.48 8.64 -12.30
C SER A 69 9.62 9.50 -11.77
N ASP A 70 10.05 9.28 -10.53
CA ASP A 70 11.03 10.09 -9.80
C ASP A 70 12.38 9.39 -9.63
N HIS A 71 13.42 10.13 -9.24
CA HIS A 71 14.77 9.60 -9.10
C HIS A 71 14.85 8.53 -7.99
N ARG A 72 15.65 7.47 -8.20
CA ARG A 72 15.86 6.34 -7.26
C ARG A 72 16.21 6.74 -5.82
N LEU A 73 16.62 8.00 -5.61
CA LEU A 73 16.89 8.58 -4.30
C LEU A 73 15.64 8.67 -3.41
N PHE A 74 14.48 9.02 -3.97
CA PHE A 74 13.22 9.06 -3.22
C PHE A 74 12.76 7.65 -2.81
N THR A 75 12.98 6.66 -3.69
CA THR A 75 12.79 5.24 -3.36
C THR A 75 13.68 4.80 -2.20
N LEU A 76 14.95 5.20 -2.20
CA LEU A 76 15.90 4.82 -1.16
C LEU A 76 15.55 5.45 0.20
N ILE A 77 15.27 6.77 0.23
CA ILE A 77 14.94 7.50 1.46
C ILE A 77 13.65 6.98 2.08
N PHE A 78 12.70 6.50 1.29
CA PHE A 78 11.46 5.89 1.79
C PHE A 78 11.64 4.43 2.23
N THR A 79 12.35 3.63 1.43
CA THR A 79 12.50 2.19 1.67
C THR A 79 13.47 1.88 2.80
N ALA A 80 14.52 2.69 3.00
CA ALA A 80 15.49 2.50 4.08
C ALA A 80 14.86 2.52 5.49
N PRO A 81 14.11 3.56 5.90
CA PRO A 81 13.44 3.56 7.21
C PRO A 81 12.33 2.52 7.29
N LEU A 82 11.64 2.20 6.17
CA LEU A 82 10.64 1.13 6.15
C LEU A 82 11.27 -0.24 6.45
N LEU A 83 12.41 -0.55 5.84
CA LEU A 83 13.12 -1.80 6.04
C LEU A 83 13.64 -1.91 7.48
N ILE A 84 14.15 -0.80 8.03
CA ILE A 84 14.53 -0.73 9.45
C ILE A 84 13.30 -0.96 10.35
N ALA A 85 12.17 -0.32 10.08
CA ALA A 85 10.95 -0.49 10.87
C ALA A 85 10.46 -1.94 10.87
N VAL A 86 10.46 -2.61 9.71
CA VAL A 86 10.12 -4.04 9.60
C VAL A 86 11.12 -4.90 10.38
N ALA A 87 12.42 -4.63 10.26
CA ALA A 87 13.45 -5.36 11.00
C ALA A 87 13.29 -5.21 12.51
N VAL A 88 13.03 -4.00 13.00
CA VAL A 88 12.75 -3.75 14.43
C VAL A 88 11.47 -4.44 14.86
N ALA A 89 10.39 -4.37 14.07
CA ALA A 89 9.14 -5.06 14.40
C ALA A 89 9.34 -6.58 14.52
N VAL A 90 10.07 -7.20 13.59
CA VAL A 90 10.41 -8.63 13.65
C VAL A 90 11.31 -8.93 14.86
N ALA A 91 12.30 -8.09 15.15
CA ALA A 91 13.17 -8.25 16.31
C ALA A 91 12.37 -8.18 17.62
N LEU A 92 11.40 -7.27 17.74
CA LEU A 92 10.51 -7.17 18.89
C LEU A 92 9.58 -8.38 19.00
N LEU A 93 8.99 -8.85 17.88
CA LEU A 93 8.18 -10.06 17.88
C LEU A 93 8.99 -11.28 18.31
N PHE A 94 10.26 -11.38 17.91
CA PHE A 94 11.15 -12.46 18.34
C PHE A 94 11.52 -12.33 19.82
N LEU A 95 11.85 -11.12 20.27
CA LEU A 95 12.20 -10.85 21.67
C LEU A 95 11.03 -11.17 22.60
N PHE A 96 9.85 -10.60 22.35
CA PHE A 96 8.66 -10.86 23.16
C PHE A 96 8.09 -12.26 22.95
N GLY A 97 8.17 -12.84 21.75
CA GLY A 97 7.72 -14.20 21.48
C GLY A 97 8.57 -15.26 22.18
N VAL A 98 9.89 -15.09 22.17
CA VAL A 98 10.84 -15.96 22.91
C VAL A 98 10.70 -15.73 24.41
N PHE A 99 10.53 -14.49 24.86
CA PHE A 99 10.37 -14.17 26.29
C PHE A 99 9.02 -14.65 26.85
N ALA A 100 7.94 -14.49 26.09
CA ALA A 100 6.60 -14.97 26.47
C ALA A 100 6.51 -16.50 26.58
N LEU A 101 7.37 -17.24 25.86
CA LEU A 101 7.49 -18.70 26.01
C LEU A 101 8.25 -19.12 27.28
N HIS A 102 9.07 -18.23 27.88
CA HIS A 102 9.86 -18.54 29.08
C HIS A 102 9.23 -18.06 30.39
N THR A 103 8.47 -16.96 30.40
CA THR A 103 7.83 -16.39 31.62
C THR A 103 6.43 -16.96 31.90
N GLY A 104 6.27 -18.27 31.70
CA GLY A 104 5.00 -18.99 31.90
C GLY A 104 5.12 -20.29 32.70
N ALA A 105 6.21 -20.48 33.45
CA ALA A 105 6.43 -21.59 34.38
C ALA A 105 6.77 -21.07 35.78
#